data_AF-A0AAX3FR33-F1
#
_entry.id   AF-A0AAX3FR33-F1
#
_cell.length_a   1.000
_cell.length_b   1.000
_cell.length_c   1.000
_cell.angle_alpha   90.00
_cell.angle_beta   90.00
_cell.angle_gamma   90.00
#
_symmetry.space_group_name_H-M   'P 1'
#
loop_
_entity.id
_entity.type
_entity.pdbx_description
1 polymer ?
#
loop_
_entity_poly.entity_id
_entity_poly.type
_entity_poly.pdbx_seq_one_letter_code
_entity_poly.pdbx_strand_id
1 'polypeptide(L)'
;MSGKLLVKWVNKTPRHPKGVCEAAVMKWLAAIDNNGLAQAMKLTPEQCDDLQDEVEDGGTFTLLLPPMLLPTSSFDPFNSVPPSVNLLKDMKAGNFFFVSAEGKTHVVGGHAMGIYKNTTNLFFFDPEFGIYAYDFNSQADLAEVVKRTQGYGAAAYCPGTFTPPPKP
;
A
#
# COMPACT_ATOMS: atom_id res chain seq x y z
N MET A 1 -21.56 9.06 1.37
CA MET A 1 -20.13 8.73 1.18
C MET A 1 -19.92 7.35 1.76
N SER A 2 -19.39 6.39 0.99
CA SER A 2 -19.26 5.00 1.45
C SER A 2 -18.32 4.20 0.57
N GLY A 3 -17.00 4.32 0.79
CA GLY A 3 -16.11 3.27 0.30
C GLY A 3 -16.66 1.92 0.77
N LYS A 4 -16.94 1.00 -0.16
CA LYS A 4 -17.49 -0.31 0.18
C LYS A 4 -16.36 -1.14 0.74
N LEU A 5 -16.41 -1.45 2.05
CA LEU A 5 -15.49 -2.42 2.65
C LEU A 5 -15.69 -3.79 1.98
N LEU A 6 -14.62 -4.32 1.38
CA LEU A 6 -14.62 -5.62 0.72
C LEU A 6 -14.01 -6.69 1.62
N VAL A 7 -12.89 -6.36 2.27
CA VAL A 7 -12.16 -7.27 3.14
C VAL A 7 -11.78 -6.52 4.39
N LYS A 8 -12.17 -7.04 5.56
CA LYS A 8 -11.64 -6.59 6.84
C LYS A 8 -10.25 -7.18 7.01
N TRP A 9 -9.26 -6.33 7.28
CA TRP A 9 -7.87 -6.76 7.43
C TRP A 9 -7.45 -6.82 8.89
N VAL A 10 -6.56 -7.74 9.22
CA VAL A 10 -5.91 -7.85 10.54
C VAL A 10 -4.43 -7.61 10.34
N ASN A 11 -3.91 -6.51 10.85
CA ASN A 11 -2.55 -6.11 10.49
C ASN A 11 -1.43 -6.94 11.12
N LYS A 12 -1.74 -7.88 12.02
CA LYS A 12 -0.76 -8.44 12.96
C LYS A 12 -0.70 -9.95 12.83
N THR A 13 0.49 -10.47 13.07
CA THR A 13 0.77 -11.91 13.20
C THR A 13 1.46 -12.19 14.52
N PRO A 14 1.57 -13.46 14.94
CA PRO A 14 2.42 -13.84 16.07
C PRO A 14 3.88 -13.44 15.87
N ARG A 15 4.40 -13.44 14.62
CA ARG A 15 5.78 -13.03 14.31
C ARG A 15 5.93 -11.50 14.35
N HIS A 16 4.98 -10.77 13.78
CA HIS A 16 4.97 -9.30 13.75
C HIS A 16 3.78 -8.73 14.53
N PRO A 17 3.86 -8.67 15.88
CA PRO A 17 2.78 -8.15 16.72
C PRO A 17 2.58 -6.63 16.58
N LYS A 18 3.53 -5.94 15.94
CA LYS A 18 3.45 -4.51 15.61
C LYS A 18 2.79 -4.25 14.26
N GLY A 19 2.79 -5.22 13.37
CA GLY A 19 2.07 -5.21 12.11
C GLY A 19 2.95 -5.56 10.91
N VAL A 20 2.31 -5.89 9.78
CA VAL A 20 2.98 -6.26 8.51
C VAL A 20 2.74 -5.21 7.41
N CYS A 21 2.68 -3.94 7.79
CA CYS A 21 1.97 -2.87 7.08
C CYS A 21 2.50 -2.67 5.64
N GLU A 22 3.79 -2.37 5.51
CA GLU A 22 4.48 -2.17 4.23
C GLU A 22 4.51 -3.46 3.40
N ALA A 23 4.84 -4.59 4.04
CA ALA A 23 4.88 -5.90 3.39
C ALA A 23 3.52 -6.29 2.81
N ALA A 24 2.43 -6.05 3.54
CA ALA A 24 1.07 -6.33 3.11
C ALA A 24 0.70 -5.54 1.86
N VAL A 25 1.02 -4.25 1.83
CA VAL A 25 0.73 -3.42 0.64
C VAL A 25 1.55 -3.87 -0.56
N MET A 26 2.83 -4.15 -0.38
CA MET A 26 3.68 -4.64 -1.48
C MET A 26 3.17 -6.00 -2.01
N LYS A 27 2.86 -6.95 -1.13
CA LYS A 27 2.29 -8.25 -1.50
C LYS A 27 0.91 -8.11 -2.16
N TRP A 28 0.08 -7.19 -1.69
CA TRP A 28 -1.24 -6.95 -2.26
C TRP A 28 -1.12 -6.42 -3.70
N LEU A 29 -0.26 -5.43 -3.93
CA LEU A 29 -0.01 -4.88 -5.27
C LEU A 29 0.60 -5.93 -6.20
N ALA A 30 1.61 -6.68 -5.73
CA ALA A 30 2.20 -7.76 -6.48
C ALA A 30 1.18 -8.86 -6.83
N ALA A 31 0.30 -9.23 -5.89
CA ALA A 31 -0.76 -10.20 -6.16
C ALA A 31 -1.76 -9.72 -7.21
N ILE A 32 -2.09 -8.42 -7.22
CA ILE A 32 -2.94 -7.82 -8.27
C ILE A 32 -2.24 -7.91 -9.62
N ASP A 33 -0.97 -7.52 -9.68
CA ASP A 33 -0.20 -7.47 -10.92
C ASP A 33 -0.01 -8.87 -11.53
N ASN A 34 0.35 -9.86 -10.70
CA ASN A 34 0.62 -11.21 -11.16
C ASN A 34 -0.65 -12.05 -11.41
N ASN A 35 -1.69 -11.88 -10.59
CA ASN A 35 -2.81 -12.82 -10.50
C ASN A 35 -4.19 -12.17 -10.49
N GLY A 36 -4.26 -10.84 -10.54
CA GLY A 36 -5.50 -10.07 -10.47
C GLY A 36 -6.07 -9.91 -9.06
N LEU A 37 -7.01 -8.98 -8.96
CA LEU A 37 -7.62 -8.56 -7.69
C LEU A 37 -8.23 -9.70 -6.88
N ALA A 38 -8.82 -10.71 -7.53
CA ALA A 38 -9.47 -11.83 -6.85
C ALA A 38 -8.51 -12.63 -5.97
N GLN A 39 -7.24 -12.76 -6.37
CA GLN A 39 -6.23 -13.42 -5.54
C GLN A 39 -5.65 -12.48 -4.49
N ALA A 40 -5.46 -11.20 -4.83
CA ALA A 40 -5.01 -10.20 -3.86
C ALA A 40 -5.96 -10.05 -2.67
N MET A 41 -7.28 -10.24 -2.87
CA MET A 41 -8.28 -10.24 -1.79
C MET A 41 -8.20 -11.45 -0.84
N LYS A 42 -7.40 -12.48 -1.17
CA LYS A 42 -7.18 -13.66 -0.33
C LYS A 42 -5.86 -13.61 0.44
N LEU A 43 -5.08 -12.55 0.28
CA LEU A 43 -3.84 -12.36 1.01
C LEU A 43 -4.13 -12.45 2.52
N THR A 44 -3.28 -13.14 3.26
CA THR A 44 -3.32 -13.16 4.73
C THR A 44 -2.11 -12.43 5.31
N PRO A 45 -2.18 -11.98 6.57
CA PRO A 45 -1.07 -11.30 7.23
C PRO A 45 0.18 -12.19 7.33
N GLU A 46 0.03 -13.49 7.60
CA GLU A 46 1.14 -14.44 7.72
C GLU A 46 1.91 -14.61 6.40
N GLN A 47 1.26 -14.41 5.24
CA GLN A 47 1.94 -14.41 3.94
C GLN A 47 2.85 -13.19 3.74
N CYS A 48 2.78 -12.22 4.65
CA CYS A 48 3.59 -11.01 4.64
C CYS A 48 4.78 -11.12 5.60
N ASP A 49 4.83 -12.12 6.48
CA ASP A 49 5.83 -12.25 7.55
C ASP A 49 7.27 -12.20 7.02
N ASP A 50 7.62 -13.07 6.07
CA ASP A 50 9.00 -13.12 5.56
C ASP A 50 9.42 -11.80 4.87
N LEU A 51 8.48 -11.12 4.20
CA LEU A 51 8.76 -9.81 3.60
C LEU A 51 8.82 -8.71 4.67
N GLN A 52 8.06 -8.85 5.75
CA GLN A 52 8.09 -7.92 6.87
C GLN A 52 9.40 -8.05 7.65
N ASP A 53 9.94 -9.25 7.81
CA ASP A 53 11.30 -9.48 8.32
C ASP A 53 12.33 -8.68 7.47
N GLU A 54 12.26 -8.76 6.14
CA GLU A 54 13.15 -7.99 5.25
C GLU A 54 12.98 -6.47 5.38
N VAL A 55 11.76 -5.98 5.59
CA VAL A 55 11.48 -4.55 5.84
C VAL A 55 12.08 -4.11 7.18
N GLU A 56 11.92 -4.93 8.22
CA GLU A 56 12.46 -4.66 9.56
C GLU A 56 14.00 -4.69 9.59
N ASP A 57 14.62 -5.50 8.72
CA ASP A 57 16.07 -5.57 8.51
C ASP A 57 16.63 -4.42 7.63
N GLY A 58 15.76 -3.53 7.14
CA GLY A 58 16.14 -2.32 6.43
C GLY A 58 15.82 -2.28 4.95
N GLY A 59 15.12 -3.30 4.44
CA GLY A 59 14.61 -3.34 3.09
C GLY A 59 13.56 -2.24 2.85
N THR A 60 13.59 -1.63 1.67
CA THR A 60 12.68 -0.55 1.30
C THR A 60 11.81 -0.97 0.12
N PHE A 61 10.60 -0.42 0.01
CA PHE A 61 9.70 -0.71 -1.10
C PHE A 61 10.34 -0.42 -2.48
N THR A 62 11.29 0.52 -2.54
CA THR A 62 12.02 0.85 -3.77
C THR A 62 12.87 -0.31 -4.30
N LEU A 63 13.31 -1.20 -3.40
CA LEU A 63 14.11 -2.37 -3.72
C LEU A 63 13.28 -3.65 -3.73
N LEU A 64 12.31 -3.76 -2.81
CA LEU A 64 11.58 -4.99 -2.55
C LEU A 64 10.37 -5.20 -3.48
N LEU A 65 9.65 -4.13 -3.82
CA LEU A 65 8.46 -4.24 -4.69
C LEU A 65 8.80 -4.56 -6.16
N PRO A 66 9.75 -3.88 -6.84
CA PRO A 66 9.99 -4.13 -8.27
C PRO A 66 10.24 -5.59 -8.65
N PRO A 67 11.06 -6.37 -7.91
CA PRO A 67 11.30 -7.79 -8.22
C PRO A 67 10.05 -8.69 -8.10
N MET A 68 9.00 -8.23 -7.41
CA MET A 68 7.76 -8.99 -7.24
C MET A 68 6.72 -8.72 -8.34
N LEU A 69 6.95 -7.74 -9.20
CA LEU A 69 6.05 -7.38 -10.30
C LEU A 69 6.37 -8.18 -11.56
N LEU A 70 5.40 -8.27 -12.47
CA LEU A 70 5.59 -8.83 -13.80
C LEU A 70 6.65 -8.04 -14.57
N PRO A 71 7.47 -8.69 -15.42
CA PRO A 71 8.48 -8.00 -16.24
C PRO A 71 7.91 -6.95 -17.20
N THR A 72 6.60 -7.01 -17.49
CA THR A 72 5.88 -6.07 -18.33
C THR A 72 5.41 -4.83 -17.57
N SER A 73 5.47 -4.85 -16.24
CA SER A 73 5.01 -3.77 -15.38
C SER A 73 6.15 -2.79 -15.12
N SER A 74 5.83 -1.50 -15.17
CA SER A 74 6.76 -0.43 -14.87
C SER A 74 6.44 0.16 -13.50
N PHE A 75 7.44 0.21 -12.62
CA PHE A 75 7.33 0.85 -11.32
C PHE A 75 8.46 1.89 -11.16
N ASP A 76 8.09 3.14 -10.96
CA ASP A 76 9.01 4.24 -10.68
C ASP A 76 8.88 4.65 -9.21
N PRO A 77 9.74 4.11 -8.32
CA PRO A 77 9.65 4.40 -6.89
C PRO A 77 10.10 5.81 -6.51
N PHE A 78 10.78 6.54 -7.40
CA PHE A 78 11.38 7.84 -7.09
C PHE A 78 10.51 9.01 -7.54
N ASN A 79 9.57 8.77 -8.45
CA ASN A 79 8.58 9.75 -8.86
C ASN A 79 7.30 9.63 -8.02
N SER A 80 7.38 9.90 -6.70
CA SER A 80 6.15 9.94 -5.91
C SER A 80 5.34 11.17 -6.28
N VAL A 81 4.07 10.95 -6.58
CA VAL A 81 3.10 12.01 -6.67
C VAL A 81 2.08 11.77 -5.55
N PRO A 82 1.91 12.71 -4.60
CA PRO A 82 0.88 12.55 -3.59
C PRO A 82 -0.48 12.38 -4.28
N PRO A 83 -1.34 11.46 -3.82
CA PRO A 83 -2.65 11.27 -4.41
C PRO A 83 -3.40 12.60 -4.41
N SER A 84 -3.82 13.04 -5.59
CA SER A 84 -4.79 14.13 -5.75
C SER A 84 -5.99 13.60 -6.50
N VAL A 85 -7.15 14.25 -6.34
CA VAL A 85 -8.36 13.78 -7.04
C VAL A 85 -8.15 13.72 -8.55
N ASN A 86 -7.44 14.70 -9.12
CA ASN A 86 -7.13 14.72 -10.55
C ASN A 86 -6.23 13.54 -10.93
N LEU A 87 -5.18 13.27 -10.15
CA LEU A 87 -4.30 12.13 -10.39
C LEU A 87 -5.05 10.79 -10.34
N LEU A 88 -5.94 10.61 -9.35
CA LEU A 88 -6.75 9.40 -9.23
C LEU A 88 -7.72 9.22 -10.41
N LYS A 89 -8.25 10.33 -10.96
CA LYS A 89 -9.06 10.30 -12.19
C LYS A 89 -8.23 9.89 -13.40
N ASP A 90 -7.02 10.43 -13.52
CA ASP A 90 -6.12 10.24 -14.67
C ASP A 90 -5.44 8.86 -14.68
N MET A 91 -5.49 8.11 -13.58
CA MET A 91 -5.05 6.72 -13.55
C MET A 91 -5.71 5.91 -14.67
N LYS A 92 -4.93 5.10 -15.38
CA LYS A 92 -5.46 4.12 -16.33
C LYS A 92 -5.79 2.82 -15.59
N ALA A 93 -6.64 1.98 -16.19
CA ALA A 93 -6.88 0.64 -15.66
C ALA A 93 -5.56 -0.16 -15.66
N GLY A 94 -5.27 -0.85 -14.57
CA GLY A 94 -3.98 -1.51 -14.34
C GLY A 94 -3.00 -0.69 -13.52
N ASN A 95 -3.19 0.64 -13.42
CA ASN A 95 -2.31 1.48 -12.61
C ASN A 95 -2.51 1.21 -11.12
N PHE A 96 -1.41 1.29 -10.37
CA PHE A 96 -1.43 1.30 -8.92
C PHE A 96 -0.53 2.40 -8.35
N PHE A 97 -0.76 2.75 -7.09
CA PHE A 97 0.13 3.57 -6.28
C PHE A 97 0.48 2.84 -4.99
N PHE A 98 1.77 2.86 -4.65
CA PHE A 98 2.26 2.59 -3.30
C PHE A 98 2.39 3.92 -2.57
N VAL A 99 1.73 4.07 -1.43
CA VAL A 99 1.73 5.30 -0.64
C VAL A 99 2.38 5.00 0.71
N SER A 100 3.58 5.52 0.95
CA SER A 100 4.20 5.50 2.29
C SER A 100 3.53 6.55 3.20
N ALA A 101 3.31 6.23 4.48
CA ALA A 101 2.52 7.04 5.42
C ALA A 101 3.06 8.46 5.64
N GLU A 102 4.34 8.72 5.42
CA GLU A 102 4.86 10.08 5.54
C GLU A 102 4.47 11.01 4.38
N GLY A 103 3.87 10.48 3.31
CA GLY A 103 3.58 11.26 2.10
C GLY A 103 4.84 11.86 1.46
N LYS A 104 6.02 11.32 1.81
CA LYS A 104 7.35 11.75 1.38
C LYS A 104 8.07 10.57 0.71
N THR A 105 8.70 10.85 -0.42
CA THR A 105 9.47 9.93 -1.28
C THR A 105 10.62 9.18 -0.58
N HIS A 106 11.11 9.66 0.55
CA HIS A 106 12.45 9.31 1.04
C HIS A 106 12.51 8.83 2.50
N VAL A 107 11.36 8.58 3.13
CA VAL A 107 11.38 8.16 4.53
C VAL A 107 11.14 6.66 4.63
N VAL A 108 12.08 6.03 5.32
CA VAL A 108 12.16 4.59 5.51
C VAL A 108 11.50 4.25 6.84
N GLY A 109 10.56 3.30 6.80
CA GLY A 109 9.79 2.86 7.96
C GLY A 109 8.53 3.69 8.17
N GLY A 110 7.42 2.99 8.42
CA GLY A 110 6.12 3.60 8.65
C GLY A 110 5.10 3.12 7.63
N HIS A 111 3.93 2.76 8.17
CA HIS A 111 2.73 2.27 7.50
C HIS A 111 2.59 2.60 6.00
N ALA A 112 2.10 1.67 5.20
CA ALA A 112 1.83 1.92 3.79
C ALA A 112 0.35 1.81 3.46
N MET A 113 -0.07 2.40 2.35
CA MET A 113 -1.38 2.20 1.74
C MET A 113 -1.21 1.86 0.26
N GLY A 114 -2.13 1.07 -0.27
CA GLY A 114 -2.17 0.69 -1.68
C GLY A 114 -3.36 1.32 -2.38
N ILE A 115 -3.16 1.80 -3.60
CA ILE A 115 -4.26 2.20 -4.50
C ILE A 115 -4.12 1.40 -5.79
N TYR A 116 -5.22 0.87 -6.31
CA TYR A 116 -5.26 0.19 -7.61
C TYR A 116 -6.51 0.59 -8.37
N LYS A 117 -6.41 0.86 -9.67
CA LYS A 117 -7.57 1.15 -10.53
C LYS A 117 -7.77 0.03 -11.54
N ASN A 118 -8.97 -0.54 -11.58
CA ASN A 118 -9.38 -1.39 -12.70
C ASN A 118 -10.33 -0.61 -13.64
N THR A 119 -10.99 -1.31 -14.56
CA THR A 119 -11.93 -0.73 -15.52
C THR A 119 -13.22 -0.17 -14.90
N THR A 120 -13.49 -0.45 -13.62
CA THR A 120 -14.79 -0.18 -12.98
C THR A 120 -14.69 0.60 -11.68
N ASN A 121 -13.67 0.34 -10.86
CA ASN A 121 -13.54 0.92 -9.53
C ASN A 121 -12.08 1.28 -9.23
N LEU A 122 -11.93 2.12 -8.22
CA LEU A 122 -10.67 2.35 -7.51
C LEU A 122 -10.69 1.53 -6.21
N PHE A 123 -9.66 0.73 -6.01
CA PHE A 123 -9.45 -0.07 -4.81
C PHE A 123 -8.42 0.60 -3.94
N PHE A 124 -8.70 0.66 -2.65
CA PHE A 124 -7.83 1.25 -1.64
C PHE A 124 -7.60 0.23 -0.54
N PHE A 125 -6.33 -0.10 -0.29
CA PHE A 125 -5.93 -0.96 0.79
C PHE A 125 -5.29 -0.13 1.90
N ASP A 126 -5.93 -0.17 3.06
CA ASP A 126 -5.46 0.40 4.31
C ASP A 126 -5.16 -0.78 5.26
N PRO A 127 -3.90 -1.15 5.49
CA PRO A 127 -3.54 -2.31 6.29
C PRO A 127 -3.87 -2.13 7.79
N GLU A 128 -4.39 -0.99 8.25
CA GLU A 128 -4.98 -0.91 9.59
C GLU A 128 -6.43 -1.42 9.63
N PHE A 129 -7.16 -1.31 8.51
CA PHE A 129 -8.62 -1.51 8.51
C PHE A 129 -9.11 -2.52 7.48
N GLY A 130 -8.64 -2.45 6.23
CA GLY A 130 -9.17 -3.28 5.17
C GLY A 130 -8.96 -2.78 3.75
N ILE A 131 -9.53 -3.55 2.83
CA ILE A 131 -9.60 -3.25 1.40
C ILE A 131 -10.98 -2.69 1.09
N TYR A 132 -11.01 -1.54 0.43
CA TYR A 132 -12.22 -0.80 0.07
C TYR A 132 -12.31 -0.65 -1.44
N ALA A 133 -13.53 -0.57 -1.97
CA ALA A 133 -13.81 -0.11 -3.33
C ALA A 133 -14.52 1.25 -3.30
N TYR A 134 -14.07 2.14 -4.17
CA TYR A 134 -14.55 3.50 -4.37
C TYR A 134 -14.96 3.70 -5.83
N ASP A 135 -16.00 4.50 -6.06
CA ASP A 135 -16.38 4.91 -7.41
C ASP A 135 -15.41 5.98 -7.92
N PHE A 136 -14.66 5.67 -8.98
CA PHE A 136 -13.68 6.60 -9.54
C PHE A 136 -14.31 7.80 -10.26
N ASN A 137 -15.63 7.80 -10.51
CA ASN A 137 -16.35 8.97 -11.03
C ASN A 137 -16.89 9.88 -9.92
N SER A 138 -16.93 9.39 -8.68
CA SER A 138 -17.42 10.14 -7.53
C SER A 138 -16.31 11.04 -6.96
N GLN A 139 -16.49 12.35 -7.11
CA GLN A 139 -15.59 13.35 -6.53
C GLN A 139 -15.42 13.17 -5.01
N ALA A 140 -16.51 12.81 -4.31
CA ALA A 140 -16.50 12.64 -2.86
C ALA A 140 -15.71 11.40 -2.44
N ASP A 141 -15.85 10.29 -3.17
CA ASP A 141 -15.11 9.06 -2.90
C ASP A 141 -13.61 9.25 -3.16
N LEU A 142 -13.25 9.91 -4.26
CA LEU A 142 -11.85 10.24 -4.55
C LEU A 142 -11.25 11.19 -3.52
N ALA A 143 -12.01 12.19 -3.07
CA ALA A 143 -11.57 13.12 -2.02
C ALA A 143 -11.33 12.40 -0.69
N GLU A 144 -12.14 11.38 -0.37
CA GLU A 144 -11.93 10.55 0.82
C GLU A 144 -10.64 9.73 0.71
N VAL A 145 -10.37 9.09 -0.44
CA VAL A 145 -9.09 8.37 -0.64
C VAL A 145 -7.90 9.31 -0.46
N VAL A 146 -7.94 10.49 -1.10
CA VAL A 146 -6.89 11.52 -0.96
C VAL A 146 -6.71 11.91 0.51
N LYS A 147 -7.80 12.19 1.22
CA LYS A 147 -7.77 12.55 2.63
C LYS A 147 -7.15 11.44 3.48
N ARG A 148 -7.47 10.16 3.23
CA ARG A 148 -6.89 9.02 3.97
C ARG A 148 -5.39 8.86 3.69
N THR A 149 -4.92 9.24 2.51
CA THR A 149 -3.49 9.23 2.18
C THR A 149 -2.73 10.46 2.70
N GLN A 150 -3.42 11.53 3.07
CA GLN A 150 -2.82 12.77 3.57
C GLN A 150 -2.81 12.79 5.11
N GLY A 151 -1.63 12.95 5.72
CA GLY A 151 -1.51 13.08 7.18
C GLY A 151 -1.48 11.76 7.95
N TYR A 152 -1.39 10.61 7.26
CA TYR A 152 -1.41 9.29 7.90
C TYR A 152 -0.17 9.01 8.76
N GLY A 153 0.99 9.57 8.41
CA GLY A 153 2.25 9.40 9.17
C GLY A 153 2.21 9.90 10.61
N ALA A 154 1.22 10.72 10.99
CA ALA A 154 1.01 11.15 12.37
C ALA A 154 0.03 10.27 13.16
N ALA A 155 -0.76 9.41 12.49
CA ALA A 155 -1.86 8.65 13.09
C ALA A 155 -1.62 7.13 13.16
N ALA A 156 -0.64 6.61 12.39
CA ALA A 156 -0.46 5.18 12.21
C ALA A 156 0.17 4.47 13.44
N TYR A 157 -0.43 3.35 13.84
CA TYR A 157 0.00 2.49 14.95
C TYR A 157 0.91 1.32 14.48
N CYS A 158 1.77 1.55 13.49
CA CYS A 158 2.82 0.61 13.08
C CYS A 158 4.23 1.18 13.41
N PRO A 159 4.67 1.23 14.69
CA PRO A 159 6.01 1.69 15.01
C PRO A 159 7.07 0.65 14.60
N GLY A 160 7.44 0.67 13.32
CA GLY A 160 8.73 0.18 12.84
C GLY A 160 9.77 1.24 13.17
N THR A 161 10.25 1.28 14.42
CA THR A 161 11.37 2.15 14.78
C THR A 161 12.62 1.65 14.06
N PHE A 162 12.93 2.27 12.93
CA PHE A 162 14.16 2.08 12.17
C PHE A 162 15.33 2.54 13.03
N THR A 163 16.22 1.62 13.38
CA THR A 163 17.52 1.98 13.97
C THR A 163 18.52 2.01 12.81
N PRO A 164 19.07 3.16 12.40
CA PRO A 164 20.11 3.17 11.39
C PRO A 164 21.31 2.37 11.89
N PRO A 165 21.96 1.52 11.06
CA PRO A 165 23.16 0.81 11.47
C PRO A 165 24.25 1.83 11.87
N PRO A 166 25.08 1.56 12.90
CA PRO A 166 26.24 2.40 13.18
C PRO A 166 27.11 2.44 11.93
N LYS A 167 27.51 3.64 11.51
CA LYS A 167 28.50 3.79 10.44
C LYS A 167 29.80 3.08 10.85
N PRO A 168 30.54 2.49 9.89
CA PRO A 168 31.81 1.83 10.17
C PRO A 168 32.83 2.76 10.84
#